data_AF-A0AAN4ZEJ0-F1
#
_entry.id   AF-A0AAN4ZEJ0-F1
#
_cell.length_a   1.000
_cell.length_b   1.000
_cell.length_c   1.000
_cell.angle_alpha   90.00
_cell.angle_beta   90.00
_cell.angle_gamma   90.00
#
_symmetry.space_group_name_H-M   'P 1'
#
loop_
_entity.id
_entity.type
_entity.pdbx_description
1 polymer ?
#
loop_
_entity_poly.entity_id
_entity_poly.type
_entity_poly.pdbx_seq_one_letter_code
_entity_poly.pdbx_strand_id
1 'polypeptide(L)'
;MWTSFVILSILSSALALPPSDAPDCKGVLGCNNHGVCAGTIDSVEGLYCICDPGYFGLRCQLPEDVPWCETQINCNGNGVCSGGVEDLQCNCFPGWYG
;
A
#
# COMPACT_ATOMS: atom_id res chain seq x y z
N MET A 1 -45.34 21.80 32.31
CA MET A 1 -44.19 22.47 32.97
C MET A 1 -43.52 21.41 33.84
N TRP A 2 -42.75 20.47 33.31
CA TRP A 2 -41.37 20.47 32.82
C TRP A 2 -41.27 19.11 32.09
N THR A 3 -40.88 18.97 30.83
CA THR A 3 -39.50 18.67 30.42
C THR A 3 -39.41 18.87 28.90
N SER A 4 -39.61 20.11 28.47
CA SER A 4 -39.06 20.55 27.19
C SER A 4 -37.53 20.54 27.35
N PHE A 5 -36.79 20.15 26.31
CA PHE A 5 -35.31 20.25 26.20
C PHE A 5 -34.45 19.19 26.88
N VAL A 6 -34.60 17.92 26.53
CA VAL A 6 -33.45 16.99 26.58
C VAL A 6 -33.44 16.12 25.32
N ILE A 7 -32.70 16.64 24.33
CA ILE A 7 -31.85 15.84 23.44
C ILE A 7 -32.58 15.17 22.27
N LEU A 8 -33.01 16.03 21.35
CA LEU A 8 -33.15 15.78 19.91
C LEU A 8 -31.76 15.51 19.26
N SER A 9 -30.91 14.65 19.86
CA SER A 9 -29.46 14.62 19.53
C SER A 9 -28.80 13.24 19.40
N ILE A 10 -29.55 12.14 19.33
CA ILE A 10 -28.95 10.84 18.99
C ILE A 10 -29.42 10.31 17.63
N LEU A 11 -29.65 11.23 16.68
CA LEU A 11 -29.68 10.97 15.24
C LEU A 11 -28.25 10.86 14.65
N SER A 12 -27.27 10.49 15.46
CA SER A 12 -25.89 10.30 15.02
C SER A 12 -25.22 9.15 15.75
N SER A 13 -25.89 8.00 15.84
CA SER A 13 -25.16 6.75 15.59
C SER A 13 -24.96 6.62 14.08
N ALA A 14 -24.23 7.60 13.51
CA ALA A 14 -23.31 7.26 12.45
C ALA A 14 -22.56 6.06 13.00
N LEU A 15 -22.58 4.96 12.24
CA LEU A 15 -21.63 3.88 12.36
C LEU A 15 -20.24 4.48 12.08
N ALA A 16 -19.77 5.37 12.94
CA ALA A 16 -18.37 5.57 13.18
C ALA A 16 -17.96 4.24 13.79
N LEU A 17 -17.61 3.32 12.90
CA LEU A 17 -16.73 2.22 13.22
C LEU A 17 -15.68 2.84 14.14
N PRO A 18 -15.49 2.31 15.37
CA PRO A 18 -14.41 2.80 16.20
C PRO A 18 -13.16 2.78 15.31
N PRO A 19 -12.28 3.78 15.37
CA PRO A 19 -10.91 3.55 14.96
C PRO A 19 -10.36 2.55 15.99
N SER A 20 -10.80 1.29 15.90
CA SER A 20 -10.19 0.16 16.57
C SER A 20 -8.84 0.09 15.90
N ASP A 21 -7.90 0.79 16.53
CA ASP A 21 -6.47 0.59 16.49
C ASP A 21 -6.05 0.10 15.10
N ALA A 22 -5.82 1.05 14.18
CA ALA A 22 -5.11 0.74 12.96
C ALA A 22 -3.94 -0.17 13.37
N PRO A 23 -3.95 -1.45 12.96
CA PRO A 23 -3.03 -2.44 13.48
C PRO A 23 -1.64 -1.87 13.28
N ASP A 24 -0.80 -2.00 14.29
CA ASP A 24 0.44 -1.25 14.56
C ASP A 24 1.40 -1.07 13.35
N CYS A 25 0.99 -0.31 12.33
CA CYS A 25 1.84 0.12 11.21
C CYS A 25 2.75 1.26 11.62
N LYS A 26 2.74 1.58 12.92
CA LYS A 26 3.79 2.29 13.64
C LYS A 26 5.06 1.43 13.81
N GLY A 27 5.07 0.19 13.29
CA GLY A 27 6.25 -0.65 13.08
C GLY A 27 6.92 -0.48 11.70
N VAL A 28 7.83 -1.40 11.36
CA VAL A 28 8.75 -1.34 10.20
C VAL A 28 8.03 -1.21 8.83
N LEU A 29 6.76 -1.62 8.74
CA LEU A 29 5.97 -1.62 7.50
C LEU A 29 5.07 -0.36 7.40
N GLY A 30 5.68 0.81 7.18
CA GLY A 30 4.94 2.00 6.77
C GLY A 30 4.66 1.97 5.28
N CYS A 31 3.38 2.07 4.87
CA CYS A 31 2.91 2.07 3.47
C CYS A 31 3.24 3.38 2.69
N ASN A 32 4.38 4.02 3.01
CA ASN A 32 4.90 5.26 2.42
C ASN A 32 3.88 6.41 2.27
N ASN A 33 2.80 6.43 3.07
CA ASN A 33 1.67 7.36 2.94
C ASN A 33 0.92 7.31 1.60
N HIS A 34 1.06 6.21 0.86
CA HIS A 34 0.40 5.97 -0.43
C HIS A 34 -0.49 4.74 -0.37
N GLY A 35 -1.08 4.50 0.80
CA GLY A 35 -1.94 3.36 1.03
C GLY A 35 -2.39 3.25 2.48
N VAL A 36 -3.36 2.38 2.68
CA VAL A 36 -3.92 2.03 3.99
C VAL A 36 -3.35 0.69 4.40
N CYS A 37 -2.85 0.65 5.63
CA CYS A 37 -2.31 -0.56 6.19
C CYS A 37 -3.43 -1.46 6.75
N ALA A 38 -3.40 -2.74 6.42
CA ALA A 38 -4.43 -3.72 6.77
C ALA A 38 -3.79 -5.02 7.29
N GLY A 39 -4.55 -5.79 8.08
CA GLY A 39 -4.10 -7.03 8.71
C GLY A 39 -3.53 -6.82 10.12
N THR A 40 -3.43 -7.88 10.92
CA THR A 40 -2.89 -7.81 12.29
C THR A 40 -1.62 -8.63 12.42
N ILE A 41 -0.71 -8.27 13.34
CA ILE A 41 0.54 -9.02 13.53
C ILE A 41 0.30 -10.47 13.98
N ASP A 42 -0.85 -10.73 14.60
CA ASP A 42 -1.31 -12.04 15.04
C ASP A 42 -2.10 -12.81 13.96
N SER A 43 -2.39 -12.17 12.82
CA SER A 43 -3.08 -12.84 11.72
C SER A 43 -2.13 -13.77 10.97
N VAL A 44 -2.67 -14.89 10.48
CA VAL A 44 -1.90 -15.87 9.69
C VAL A 44 -1.40 -15.28 8.37
N GLU A 45 -2.13 -14.28 7.84
CA GLU A 45 -1.75 -13.56 6.61
C GLU A 45 -0.74 -12.42 6.86
N GLY A 46 -0.56 -12.01 8.13
CA GLY A 46 0.34 -10.94 8.51
C GLY A 46 -0.15 -9.54 8.13
N LEU A 47 0.75 -8.56 8.27
CA LEU A 47 0.48 -7.16 7.94
C LEU A 47 0.75 -6.90 6.45
N TYR A 48 -0.17 -6.21 5.76
CA TYR A 48 -0.01 -5.83 4.36
C TYR A 48 -0.54 -4.42 4.07
N CYS A 49 -0.09 -3.83 2.97
CA CYS A 49 -0.52 -2.50 2.53
C CYS A 49 -1.53 -2.61 1.39
N ILE A 50 -2.66 -1.92 1.53
CA ILE A 50 -3.62 -1.68 0.45
C ILE A 50 -3.24 -0.32 -0.16
N CYS A 51 -2.64 -0.35 -1.34
CA CYS A 51 -2.13 0.87 -1.97
C CYS A 51 -3.23 1.72 -2.60
N ASP A 52 -3.00 3.03 -2.58
CA ASP A 52 -3.83 3.98 -3.32
C ASP A 52 -3.72 3.71 -4.83
N PRO A 53 -4.76 4.06 -5.61
CA PRO A 53 -4.66 4.03 -7.07
C PRO A 53 -3.46 4.86 -7.48
N GLY A 54 -2.66 4.36 -8.41
CA GLY A 54 -1.40 5.01 -8.69
C GLY A 54 -0.21 4.47 -7.91
N TYR A 55 -0.35 3.49 -7.01
CA TYR A 55 0.77 2.98 -6.20
C TYR A 55 0.78 1.45 -6.03
N PHE A 56 1.99 0.89 -5.94
CA PHE A 56 2.27 -0.54 -5.95
C PHE A 56 3.48 -0.92 -5.08
N GLY A 57 3.63 -2.21 -4.84
CA GLY A 57 4.69 -2.80 -4.02
C GLY A 57 4.27 -3.05 -2.57
N LEU A 58 5.10 -3.79 -1.83
CA LEU A 58 4.81 -4.23 -0.44
C LEU A 58 4.53 -3.07 0.53
N ARG A 59 5.03 -1.87 0.22
CA ARG A 59 4.87 -0.66 1.01
C ARG A 59 4.32 0.50 0.20
N CYS A 60 3.67 0.24 -0.95
CA CYS A 60 3.15 1.27 -1.84
C CYS A 60 4.22 2.31 -2.25
N GLN A 61 5.45 1.83 -2.48
CA GLN A 61 6.58 2.70 -2.81
C GLN A 61 6.71 3.02 -4.30
N LEU A 62 6.03 2.27 -5.17
CA LEU A 62 6.14 2.42 -6.62
C LEU A 62 4.91 3.13 -7.18
N PRO A 63 5.02 4.27 -7.88
CA PRO A 63 3.87 4.83 -8.59
C PRO A 63 3.42 3.98 -9.80
N GLU A 64 2.18 4.15 -10.27
CA GLU A 64 1.59 3.49 -11.46
C GLU A 64 2.28 3.91 -12.75
N ASP A 65 2.82 5.13 -12.74
CA ASP A 65 3.62 5.66 -13.84
C ASP A 65 5.06 5.15 -13.81
N VAL A 66 5.45 4.28 -12.86
CA VAL A 66 6.73 3.58 -12.96
C VAL A 66 6.64 2.69 -14.20
N PRO A 67 7.55 2.86 -15.17
CA PRO A 67 7.55 2.02 -16.35
C PRO A 67 7.65 0.56 -15.89
N TRP A 68 6.80 -0.30 -16.45
CA TRP A 68 6.79 -1.75 -16.20
C TRP A 68 8.17 -2.41 -16.27
N CYS A 69 9.09 -1.74 -16.96
CA CYS A 69 10.48 -2.10 -17.08
C CYS A 69 11.37 -1.01 -16.45
N GLU A 70 11.79 -1.24 -15.21
CA GLU A 70 12.73 -0.37 -14.51
C GLU A 70 14.06 -1.11 -14.33
N THR A 71 15.13 -0.61 -14.95
CA THR A 71 16.46 -1.24 -14.94
C THR A 71 16.94 -1.61 -13.55
N GLN A 72 16.73 -0.75 -12.57
CA GLN A 72 17.17 -0.99 -11.20
C GLN A 72 16.41 -2.13 -10.51
N ILE A 73 15.13 -2.30 -10.84
CA ILE A 73 14.24 -3.25 -10.16
C ILE A 73 14.26 -4.59 -10.91
N ASN A 74 14.05 -4.55 -12.22
CA ASN A 74 13.86 -5.74 -13.04
C ASN A 74 15.16 -6.36 -13.51
N CYS A 75 16.21 -5.55 -13.75
CA CYS A 75 17.52 -6.02 -14.22
C CYS A 75 18.62 -5.87 -13.17
N ASN A 76 18.25 -5.71 -11.89
CA ASN A 76 19.17 -5.48 -10.76
C ASN A 76 20.17 -4.33 -10.99
N GLY A 77 19.81 -3.35 -11.83
CA GLY A 77 20.68 -2.24 -12.20
C GLY A 77 21.85 -2.60 -13.13
N ASN A 78 21.94 -3.84 -13.61
CA ASN A 78 23.09 -4.36 -14.37
C ASN A 78 22.75 -4.71 -15.83
N GLY A 79 21.76 -4.03 -16.38
CA GLY A 79 21.38 -4.17 -17.79
C GLY A 79 20.48 -3.03 -18.23
N VAL A 80 20.04 -3.07 -19.47
CA VAL A 80 18.98 -2.20 -19.98
C VAL A 80 17.68 -2.98 -19.95
N CYS A 81 16.70 -2.47 -19.20
CA CYS A 81 15.36 -3.02 -19.21
C CYS A 81 14.63 -2.60 -20.49
N SER A 82 14.00 -3.55 -21.16
CA SER A 82 13.11 -3.34 -22.31
C SER A 82 11.89 -4.24 -22.22
N GLY A 83 10.74 -3.77 -22.71
CA GLY A 83 9.50 -4.55 -22.74
C GLY A 83 8.41 -4.05 -21.80
N GLY A 84 7.34 -4.83 -21.68
CA GLY A 84 6.17 -4.54 -20.84
C GLY A 84 6.03 -5.53 -19.68
N VAL A 85 4.84 -5.56 -19.05
CA VAL A 85 4.54 -6.45 -17.91
C VAL A 85 4.70 -7.93 -18.26
N GLU A 86 4.34 -8.29 -19.49
CA GLU A 86 4.24 -9.68 -19.92
C GLU A 86 5.49 -10.14 -20.71
N ASP A 87 6.26 -9.18 -21.23
CA ASP A 87 7.43 -9.39 -22.07
C ASP A 87 8.65 -8.66 -21.51
N LEU A 88 8.94 -8.86 -20.22
CA LEU A 88 10.10 -8.27 -19.56
C LEU A 88 11.41 -8.83 -20.14
N GLN A 89 12.25 -7.97 -20.70
CA GLN A 89 13.52 -8.35 -21.31
C GLN A 89 14.68 -7.49 -20.75
N CYS A 90 15.64 -8.15 -20.11
CA CYS A 90 16.86 -7.51 -19.62
C CYS A 90 18.03 -7.73 -20.59
N ASN A 91 18.54 -6.64 -21.18
CA ASN A 91 19.79 -6.67 -21.92
C ASN A 91 20.95 -6.40 -20.96
N CYS A 92 21.52 -7.47 -20.41
CA CYS A 92 22.58 -7.40 -19.40
C CYS A 92 23.86 -6.73 -19.93
N PHE A 93 24.53 -5.95 -19.08
CA PHE A 93 25.85 -5.41 -19.37
C PHE A 93 26.92 -6.52 -19.44
N PRO A 94 28.07 -6.27 -20.08
CA PRO A 94 29.15 -7.27 -20.17
C PRO A 94 29.56 -7.80 -18.79
N GLY A 95 29.59 -9.13 -18.64
CA GLY A 95 29.91 -9.80 -17.39
C GLY A 95 28.72 -10.11 -16.47
N TRP A 96 27.50 -9.71 -16.88
CA TRP A 96 26.25 -10.03 -16.18
C TRP A 96 25.39 -10.96 -17.03
N TYR A 97 24.68 -11.87 -16.38
CA TYR A 97 23.86 -12.91 -17.01
C TYR A 97 22.71 -13.32 -16.09
N GLY A 98 21.57 -13.66 -16.67
CA GLY A 98 20.32 -13.98 -15.97
C GLY A 98 19.21 -14.22 -16.96
#